data_AF-A0A659UU06-F1
#
_entry.id   AF-A0A659UU06-F1
#
_cell.length_a   1.000
_cell.length_b   1.000
_cell.length_c   1.000
_cell.angle_alpha   90.00
_cell.angle_beta   90.00
_cell.angle_gamma   90.00
#
_symmetry.space_group_name_H-M   'P 1'
#
loop_
_entity.id
_entity.type
_entity.pdbx_description
1 polymer ?
#
loop_
_entity_poly.entity_id
_entity_poly.type
_entity_poly.pdbx_seq_one_letter_code
_entity_poly.pdbx_strand_id
1 'polypeptide(L)'
;FTNVVLEIARERSYTKVLTEKRAPEEAVLEGVENLLEQKGLSFADLDLFLHGTTLATNAIIERRGAITALVTTDGFRDTIEIGSESRHDQYDIFIKKPLPLVGRKHRFVIAERIAADGSVLKPLPEDEVAELGKTLKTGGIESV
;
A
#
# COMPACT_ATOMS: atom_id res chain seq x y z
N PHE A 1 6.68 19.29 -1.74
CA PHE A 1 8.09 19.64 -2.02
C PHE A 1 8.90 18.37 -1.91
N THR A 2 9.76 18.14 -2.88
CA THR A 2 10.71 17.04 -2.92
C THR A 2 12.05 17.60 -2.46
N ASN A 3 12.66 17.00 -1.44
CA ASN A 3 13.97 17.39 -0.94
C ASN A 3 14.97 16.34 -1.41
N VAL A 4 16.07 16.79 -2.00
CA VAL A 4 17.16 15.91 -2.44
C VAL A 4 18.42 16.33 -1.69
N VAL A 5 19.18 15.34 -1.21
CA VAL A 5 20.44 15.53 -0.50
C VAL A 5 21.50 14.69 -1.20
N LEU A 6 22.62 15.32 -1.54
CA LEU A 6 23.81 14.67 -2.09
C LEU A 6 24.93 14.75 -1.06
N GLU A 7 25.51 13.61 -0.71
CA GLU A 7 26.65 13.51 0.22
C GLU A 7 27.89 12.96 -0.50
N ILE A 8 28.99 13.71 -0.48
CA ILE A 8 30.27 13.32 -1.07
C ILE A 8 31.35 13.53 -0.01
N ALA A 9 32.07 12.48 0.37
CA ALA A 9 33.16 12.56 1.37
C ALA A 9 32.77 13.33 2.66
N ARG A 10 31.51 13.15 3.12
CA ARG A 10 30.88 13.83 4.28
C ARG A 10 30.48 15.30 4.07
N GLU A 11 30.71 15.88 2.89
CA GLU A 11 30.11 17.17 2.51
C GLU A 11 28.69 16.95 1.99
N ARG A 12 27.74 17.75 2.47
CA ARG A 12 26.33 17.67 2.06
C ARG A 12 25.92 18.89 1.27
N SER A 13 25.22 18.64 0.17
CA SER A 13 24.48 19.64 -0.60
C SER A 13 23.03 19.22 -0.70
N TYR A 14 22.12 20.19 -0.86
CA TYR A 14 20.69 19.91 -0.92
C TYR A 14 19.99 20.84 -1.87
N THR A 15 18.89 20.37 -2.45
CA THR A 15 17.95 21.18 -3.21
C THR A 15 16.52 20.83 -2.83
N LYS A 16 15.61 21.73 -3.16
CA LYS A 16 14.19 21.58 -2.90
C LYS A 16 13.40 22.04 -4.11
N VAL A 17 12.65 21.12 -4.68
CA VAL A 17 11.77 21.39 -5.83
C VAL A 17 10.31 21.16 -5.46
N LEU A 18 9.40 21.76 -6.23
CA LEU A 18 7.97 21.52 -6.05
C LEU A 18 7.66 20.06 -6.41
N THR A 19 6.78 19.42 -5.64
CA THR A 19 6.35 18.05 -5.96
C THR A 19 5.20 18.12 -6.93
N GLU A 20 5.34 17.51 -8.11
CA GLU A 20 4.20 17.26 -8.98
C GLU A 20 3.44 16.04 -8.45
N LYS A 21 2.14 16.20 -8.18
CA LYS A 21 1.33 15.13 -7.56
C LYS A 21 1.01 14.02 -8.54
N ARG A 22 0.94 14.32 -9.84
CA ARG A 22 0.60 13.36 -10.90
C ARG A 22 1.80 12.62 -11.46
N ALA A 23 2.99 13.21 -11.35
CA ALA A 23 4.26 12.67 -11.82
C ALA A 23 5.38 12.99 -10.79
N PRO A 24 5.28 12.45 -9.57
CA PRO A 24 6.23 12.75 -8.49
C PRO A 24 7.68 12.35 -8.81
N GLU A 25 7.87 11.38 -9.69
CA GLU A 25 9.16 10.96 -10.24
C GLU A 25 9.88 12.09 -10.99
N GLU A 26 9.15 12.97 -11.68
CA GLU A 26 9.74 14.10 -12.40
C GLU A 26 10.44 15.06 -11.43
N ALA A 27 9.78 15.36 -10.31
CA ALA A 27 10.37 16.21 -9.26
C ALA A 27 11.58 15.56 -8.57
N VAL A 28 11.66 14.22 -8.53
CA VAL A 28 12.84 13.53 -8.00
C VAL A 28 14.00 13.66 -8.97
N LEU A 29 13.75 13.39 -10.26
CA LEU A 29 14.77 13.49 -11.32
C LEU A 29 15.31 14.92 -11.43
N GLU A 30 14.42 15.92 -11.50
CA GLU A 30 14.78 17.34 -11.55
C GLU A 30 15.66 17.73 -10.34
N GLY A 31 15.29 17.30 -9.13
CA GLY A 31 16.06 17.61 -7.92
C GLY A 31 17.44 16.96 -7.91
N VAL A 32 17.58 15.76 -8.46
CA VAL A 32 18.88 15.07 -8.56
C VAL A 32 19.75 15.70 -9.64
N GLU A 33 19.20 15.94 -10.83
CA GLU A 33 19.90 16.60 -11.95
C GLU A 33 20.45 17.95 -11.54
N ASN A 34 19.63 18.80 -10.90
CA ASN A 34 20.06 20.11 -10.40
C ASN A 34 21.28 20.05 -9.46
N LEU A 35 21.37 19.05 -8.58
CA LEU A 35 22.51 18.91 -7.66
C LEU A 35 23.74 18.33 -8.34
N LEU A 36 23.55 17.36 -9.24
CA LEU A 36 24.64 16.75 -9.99
C LEU A 36 25.30 17.74 -10.94
N GLU A 37 24.51 18.53 -11.66
CA GLU A 37 25.01 19.59 -12.56
C GLU A 37 25.85 20.63 -11.81
N GLN A 38 25.40 21.06 -10.62
CA GLN A 38 26.16 21.99 -9.77
C GLN A 38 27.52 21.45 -9.32
N LYS A 39 27.68 20.13 -9.26
CA LYS A 39 28.91 19.45 -8.85
C LYS A 39 29.71 18.90 -10.05
N GLY A 40 29.22 19.09 -11.28
CA GLY A 40 29.84 18.53 -12.49
C GLY A 40 29.84 17.00 -12.51
N LEU A 41 28.83 16.38 -11.89
CA LEU A 41 28.65 14.93 -11.79
C LEU A 41 27.49 14.45 -12.66
N SER A 42 27.39 13.14 -12.79
CA SER A 42 26.31 12.44 -13.46
C SER A 42 25.69 11.36 -12.55
N PHE A 43 24.56 10.79 -12.96
CA PHE A 43 23.97 9.67 -12.24
C PHE A 43 24.90 8.45 -12.14
N ALA A 44 25.82 8.29 -13.09
CA ALA A 44 26.78 7.18 -13.09
C ALA A 44 27.83 7.29 -11.97
N ASP A 45 28.00 8.49 -11.40
CA ASP A 45 28.94 8.75 -10.31
C ASP A 45 28.32 8.47 -8.92
N LEU A 46 27.05 8.05 -8.86
CA LEU A 46 26.35 7.75 -7.61
C LEU A 46 26.53 6.29 -7.19
N ASP A 47 27.11 6.06 -6.02
CA ASP A 47 27.25 4.72 -5.44
C ASP A 47 25.94 4.20 -4.80
N LEU A 48 25.09 5.11 -4.30
CA LEU A 48 23.89 4.78 -3.53
C LEU A 48 22.79 5.81 -3.76
N PHE A 49 21.58 5.33 -4.02
CA PHE A 49 20.37 6.16 -4.10
C PHE A 49 19.35 5.70 -3.04
N LEU A 50 19.01 6.61 -2.12
CA LEU A 50 18.01 6.37 -1.09
C LEU A 50 16.74 7.18 -1.39
N HIS A 51 15.65 6.49 -1.69
CA HIS A 51 14.36 7.12 -1.95
C HIS A 51 13.40 6.93 -0.78
N GLY A 52 12.93 8.04 -0.22
CA GLY A 52 11.86 8.07 0.77
C GLY A 52 10.72 8.95 0.29
N THR A 53 9.50 8.45 0.33
CA THR A 53 8.30 9.18 -0.09
C THR A 53 7.14 8.98 0.88
N THR A 54 6.27 9.99 0.98
CA THR A 54 5.04 9.93 1.76
C THR A 54 3.81 9.55 0.92
N LEU A 55 3.98 9.32 -0.39
CA LEU A 55 2.87 9.03 -1.31
C LEU A 55 2.05 7.81 -0.86
N ALA A 56 2.71 6.72 -0.49
CA ALA A 56 2.03 5.50 -0.04
C ALA A 56 1.18 5.75 1.22
N THR A 57 1.77 6.42 2.22
CA THR A 57 1.07 6.75 3.47
C THR A 57 -0.12 7.67 3.21
N ASN A 58 0.05 8.70 2.37
CA ASN A 58 -1.03 9.63 2.02
C ASN A 58 -2.14 8.93 1.24
N ALA A 59 -1.80 8.01 0.32
CA ALA A 59 -2.78 7.21 -0.40
C ALA A 59 -3.67 6.38 0.55
N ILE A 60 -3.10 5.83 1.62
CA ILE A 60 -3.86 5.10 2.66
C ILE A 60 -4.76 6.06 3.44
N ILE A 61 -4.22 7.18 3.91
CA ILE A 61 -4.97 8.18 4.72
C ILE A 61 -6.15 8.74 3.93
N GLU A 62 -5.92 9.10 2.67
CA GLU A 62 -6.92 9.69 1.78
C GLU A 62 -7.80 8.65 1.09
N ARG A 63 -7.55 7.35 1.33
CA ARG A 63 -8.24 6.21 0.68
C ARG A 63 -8.20 6.28 -0.85
N ARG A 64 -7.08 6.73 -1.39
CA ARG A 64 -6.81 6.82 -2.83
C ARG A 64 -5.97 5.63 -3.29
N GLY A 65 -6.59 4.44 -3.22
CA GLY A 65 -5.99 3.19 -3.67
C GLY A 65 -6.90 2.47 -4.66
N ALA A 66 -6.43 1.32 -5.12
CA ALA A 66 -7.19 0.46 -6.00
C ALA A 66 -8.48 -0.04 -5.31
N ILE A 67 -9.56 -0.21 -6.07
CA ILE A 67 -10.77 -0.90 -5.62
C ILE A 67 -10.39 -2.36 -5.35
N THR A 68 -10.12 -2.66 -4.08
CA THR A 68 -9.53 -3.93 -3.67
C THR A 68 -10.60 -4.87 -3.12
N ALA A 69 -10.61 -6.12 -3.58
CA ALA A 69 -11.37 -7.19 -2.96
C ALA A 69 -10.56 -7.85 -1.84
N LEU A 70 -11.24 -8.40 -0.85
CA LEU A 70 -10.65 -9.28 0.15
C LEU A 70 -11.37 -10.63 0.05
N VAL A 71 -10.63 -11.69 -0.19
CA VAL A 71 -11.17 -13.06 -0.20
C VAL A 71 -10.68 -13.80 1.05
N THR A 72 -11.62 -14.33 1.82
CA THR A 72 -11.30 -15.09 3.03
C THR A 72 -11.99 -16.45 3.03
N THR A 73 -11.60 -17.31 3.97
CA THR A 73 -12.34 -18.52 4.29
C THR A 73 -13.79 -18.18 4.68
N ASP A 74 -14.74 -19.02 4.29
CA ASP A 74 -16.12 -18.90 4.76
C ASP A 74 -16.20 -18.87 6.30
N GLY A 75 -17.00 -17.94 6.82
CA GLY A 75 -17.02 -17.56 8.24
C GLY A 75 -16.02 -16.48 8.68
N PHE A 76 -15.04 -16.09 7.85
CA PHE A 76 -14.00 -15.09 8.17
C PHE A 76 -14.16 -13.77 7.38
N ARG A 77 -15.33 -13.54 6.80
CA ARG A 77 -15.60 -12.36 5.96
C ARG A 77 -15.30 -11.03 6.65
N ASP A 78 -15.61 -10.96 7.95
CA ASP A 78 -15.65 -9.71 8.71
C ASP A 78 -14.47 -9.53 9.65
N THR A 79 -13.43 -10.38 9.55
CA THR A 79 -12.26 -10.35 10.44
C THR A 79 -11.58 -8.98 10.49
N ILE A 80 -11.47 -8.26 9.37
CA ILE A 80 -10.83 -6.93 9.34
C ILE A 80 -11.71 -5.81 9.95
N GLU A 81 -13.01 -6.06 10.11
CA GLU A 81 -13.94 -5.11 10.73
C GLU A 81 -14.07 -5.34 12.23
N ILE A 82 -14.12 -6.61 12.62
CA ILE A 82 -14.00 -7.03 14.02
C ILE A 82 -12.65 -6.53 14.57
N GLY A 83 -11.59 -6.72 13.77
CA GLY A 83 -10.23 -6.37 14.12
C GLY A 83 -9.72 -7.21 15.29
N SER A 84 -8.64 -6.76 15.91
CA SER A 84 -8.21 -7.26 17.22
C SER A 84 -8.82 -6.39 18.33
N GLU A 85 -8.60 -6.79 19.58
CA GLU A 85 -8.92 -5.98 20.75
C GLU A 85 -8.10 -4.68 20.86
N SER A 86 -7.25 -4.38 19.86
CA SER A 86 -6.49 -3.14 19.76
C SER A 86 -7.41 -1.92 19.72
N ARG A 87 -7.17 -0.98 20.64
CA ARG A 87 -7.84 0.32 20.74
C ARG A 87 -6.77 1.41 20.75
N HIS A 88 -6.98 2.45 19.95
CA HIS A 88 -6.08 3.62 19.96
C HIS A 88 -6.29 4.49 21.20
N ASP A 89 -7.47 4.42 21.82
CA ASP A 89 -7.76 4.96 23.15
C ASP A 89 -8.35 3.83 24.01
N GLN A 90 -7.64 3.44 25.06
CA GLN A 90 -8.02 2.28 25.88
C GLN A 90 -9.16 2.60 26.86
N TYR A 91 -9.36 3.88 27.20
CA TYR A 91 -10.29 4.30 28.24
C TYR A 91 -11.59 4.88 27.68
N ASP A 92 -11.63 5.25 26.40
CA ASP A 92 -12.86 5.65 25.73
C ASP A 92 -13.71 4.41 25.35
N ILE A 93 -14.82 4.21 26.06
CA ILE A 93 -15.79 3.14 25.79
C ILE A 93 -16.67 3.41 24.55
N PHE A 94 -16.73 4.67 24.08
CA PHE A 94 -17.49 5.10 22.90
C PHE A 94 -16.59 5.27 21.67
N ILE A 95 -15.35 4.78 21.74
CA ILE A 95 -14.35 4.90 20.68
C ILE A 95 -14.90 4.41 19.33
N LYS A 96 -14.84 5.30 18.34
CA LYS A 96 -15.18 4.95 16.96
C LYS A 96 -13.95 4.35 16.28
N LYS A 97 -14.00 3.06 15.98
CA LYS A 97 -12.95 2.40 15.19
C LYS A 97 -12.90 2.98 13.77
N PRO A 98 -11.71 3.10 13.16
CA PRO A 98 -11.60 3.50 11.76
C PRO A 98 -12.30 2.46 10.88
N LEU A 99 -12.94 2.92 9.81
CA LEU A 99 -13.54 2.02 8.83
C LEU A 99 -12.44 1.15 8.19
N PRO A 100 -12.68 -0.14 7.91
CA PRO A 100 -11.69 -0.97 7.22
C PRO A 100 -11.36 -0.42 5.83
N LEU A 101 -10.17 -0.73 5.31
CA LEU A 101 -9.76 -0.31 3.96
C LEU A 101 -10.64 -0.95 2.89
N VAL A 102 -10.95 -2.24 3.05
CA VAL A 102 -11.88 -2.97 2.18
C VAL A 102 -13.29 -2.93 2.78
N GLY A 103 -14.21 -2.26 2.10
CA GLY A 103 -15.62 -2.21 2.50
C GLY A 103 -16.31 -3.58 2.37
N ARG A 104 -17.33 -3.85 3.19
CA ARG A 104 -18.02 -5.16 3.26
C ARG A 104 -18.49 -5.69 1.89
N LYS A 105 -18.93 -4.81 0.98
CA LYS A 105 -19.36 -5.15 -0.39
C LYS A 105 -18.24 -5.75 -1.27
N HIS A 106 -16.99 -5.53 -0.92
CA HIS A 106 -15.81 -6.05 -1.62
C HIS A 106 -15.13 -7.18 -0.84
N ARG A 107 -15.79 -7.72 0.19
CA ARG A 107 -15.30 -8.90 0.92
C ARG A 107 -16.07 -10.11 0.46
N PHE A 108 -15.35 -11.12 0.02
CA PHE A 108 -15.89 -12.36 -0.50
C PHE A 108 -15.36 -13.52 0.32
N VAL A 109 -16.06 -14.64 0.26
CA VAL A 109 -15.64 -15.86 0.94
C VAL A 109 -15.53 -16.98 -0.05
N ILE A 110 -14.60 -17.90 0.20
CA ILE A 110 -14.53 -19.19 -0.47
C ILE A 110 -14.78 -20.28 0.56
N ALA A 111 -15.60 -21.25 0.19
CA ALA A 111 -16.00 -22.33 1.06
C ALA A 111 -14.89 -23.41 1.19
N GLU A 112 -13.70 -23.03 1.63
CA GLU A 112 -12.53 -23.88 1.92
C GLU A 112 -12.23 -23.95 3.42
N ARG A 113 -11.35 -24.88 3.87
CA ARG A 113 -10.82 -24.85 5.24
C ARG A 113 -9.51 -25.61 5.40
N ILE A 114 -8.53 -24.95 6.01
CA ILE A 114 -7.29 -25.56 6.54
C ILE A 114 -7.29 -25.53 8.08
N ALA A 115 -6.80 -26.61 8.70
CA ALA A 115 -6.61 -26.72 10.15
C ALA A 115 -5.30 -26.06 10.62
N ALA A 116 -5.16 -25.88 11.94
CA ALA A 116 -3.96 -25.26 12.52
C ALA A 116 -2.67 -26.08 12.31
N ASP A 117 -2.79 -27.40 12.08
CA ASP A 117 -1.68 -28.30 11.77
C ASP A 117 -1.37 -28.38 10.26
N GLY A 118 -2.09 -27.59 9.44
CA GLY A 118 -1.94 -27.58 7.98
C GLY A 118 -2.77 -28.66 7.26
N SER A 119 -3.49 -29.53 7.97
CA SER A 119 -4.37 -30.50 7.33
C SER A 119 -5.56 -29.84 6.64
N VAL A 120 -5.99 -30.40 5.50
CA VAL A 120 -7.14 -29.91 4.73
C VAL A 120 -8.42 -30.47 5.34
N LEU A 121 -9.25 -29.61 5.93
CA LEU A 121 -10.56 -29.99 6.46
C LEU A 121 -11.65 -29.89 5.39
N LYS A 122 -11.53 -28.89 4.53
CA LYS A 122 -12.40 -28.70 3.37
C LYS A 122 -11.53 -28.23 2.19
N PRO A 123 -11.47 -29.00 1.09
CA PRO A 123 -10.63 -28.67 -0.05
C PRO A 123 -11.11 -27.38 -0.71
N LEU A 124 -10.18 -26.67 -1.37
CA LEU A 124 -10.49 -25.47 -2.15
C LEU A 124 -11.35 -25.85 -3.36
N PRO A 125 -12.56 -25.29 -3.49
CA PRO A 125 -13.37 -25.49 -4.70
C PRO A 125 -12.87 -24.59 -5.83
N GLU A 126 -12.05 -25.13 -6.74
CA GLU A 126 -11.44 -24.37 -7.83
C GLU A 126 -12.47 -23.68 -8.74
N ASP A 127 -13.61 -24.32 -8.98
CA ASP A 127 -14.71 -23.74 -9.77
C ASP A 127 -15.28 -22.47 -9.11
N GLU A 128 -15.43 -22.46 -7.78
CA GLU A 128 -15.91 -21.30 -7.02
C GLU A 128 -14.92 -20.15 -7.11
N VAL A 129 -13.62 -20.44 -7.04
CA VAL A 129 -12.55 -19.45 -7.20
C VAL A 129 -12.57 -18.85 -8.60
N ALA A 130 -12.74 -19.67 -9.64
CA ALA A 130 -12.82 -19.22 -11.02
C ALA A 130 -14.04 -18.31 -11.26
N GLU A 131 -15.22 -18.69 -10.75
CA GLU A 131 -16.43 -17.88 -10.84
C GLU A 131 -16.33 -16.57 -10.04
N LEU A 132 -15.70 -16.61 -8.86
CA LEU A 132 -15.40 -15.40 -8.11
C LEU A 132 -14.50 -14.46 -8.92
N GLY A 133 -13.42 -14.98 -9.52
CA GLY A 133 -12.52 -14.18 -10.38
C GLY A 133 -13.26 -13.46 -11.51
N LYS A 134 -14.22 -14.13 -12.17
CA LYS A 134 -15.08 -13.51 -13.20
C LYS A 134 -15.96 -12.40 -12.60
N THR A 135 -16.52 -12.64 -11.42
CA THR A 135 -17.36 -11.68 -10.70
C THR A 135 -16.56 -10.44 -10.29
N LEU A 136 -15.36 -10.61 -9.75
CA LEU A 136 -14.47 -9.50 -9.36
C LEU A 136 -14.10 -8.65 -10.57
N LYS A 137 -13.70 -9.30 -11.67
CA LYS A 137 -13.35 -8.61 -12.92
C LYS A 137 -14.53 -7.79 -13.48
N THR A 138 -15.73 -8.38 -13.47
CA THR A 138 -16.94 -7.71 -13.95
C THR A 138 -17.37 -6.58 -13.00
N GLY A 139 -17.11 -6.74 -11.71
CA GLY A 139 -17.42 -5.77 -10.66
C GLY A 139 -16.46 -4.58 -10.58
N GLY A 140 -15.49 -4.47 -11.50
CA GLY A 140 -14.51 -3.38 -11.52
C GLY A 140 -13.52 -3.42 -10.34
N ILE A 141 -13.26 -4.60 -9.80
CA ILE A 141 -12.19 -4.81 -8.81
C ILE A 141 -10.84 -4.69 -9.53
N GLU A 142 -9.95 -3.89 -8.95
CA GLU A 142 -8.63 -3.55 -9.50
C GLU A 142 -7.50 -4.34 -8.83
N SER A 143 -7.75 -4.88 -7.63
CA SER A 143 -6.81 -5.71 -6.85
C SER A 143 -7.56 -6.74 -6.01
N VAL A 144 -6.94 -7.89 -5.72
CA VAL A 144 -7.47 -8.93 -4.82
C VAL A 144 -6.46 -9.24 -3.74
#